data_AF-A0KH67-F1
#
_entry.id   AF-A0KH67-F1
#
_cell.length_a   1.000
_cell.length_b   1.000
_cell.length_c   1.000
_cell.angle_alpha   90.00
_cell.angle_beta   90.00
_cell.angle_gamma   90.00
#
_symmetry.space_group_name_H-M   'P 1'
#
loop_
_entity.id
_entity.type
_entity.pdbx_description
1 polymer ?
#
loop_
_entity_poly.entity_id
_entity_poly.type
_entity_poly.pdbx_seq_one_letter_code
_entity_poly.pdbx_strand_id
1 'polypeptide(L)'
;MSLNDFKQAPWRFSHRSYQKSALAISPAPEYASSEVLLASLYRTIGFSFASEGSVPQAGRDLDKRIQKLREKSQLPPTSAIVGIDAWNTVLHGILESPKLPNQSSKRFLQVTPLVSGTALFSGSARLSSNSWPAGSLIRRMICLGSKDQETAELLWKKLFEALSVDDNDDVFARWLEQETSAWNQGAGVWTLAPIPAEEMATLEASDFLGVSFLPARRFTKDLYAIMQAKDAMTRRQWTSLLEAVLRLAAVSHVTWLCDVHSRIWNCLLAALTNNVVPSEQEARKTIFPDAPQYMAYGGKALQGIKDKVSSYLTARLGINTLLWSLVQIGAPYEGDLSSSKGIAALCEHIKAHQTALTNAGTLVIISDIREQEARALLCKKGIGSNMLEFARHVLGQRQAAVPLLRGYDQGYILKKNGNSTSSPWVVSLGPVAVLSLVHCALAGMVGPRSIHRLGLHLGEYGVIVDKRDIARNDLGHQLRMLGLVLDSPDAESGMLLLPPFYTSKATQRNEHE
;
A
#
# COMPACT_ATOMS: atom_id res chain seq x y z
N MET A 1 -9.15 0.92 29.99
CA MET A 1 -9.11 2.18 29.21
C MET A 1 -10.47 2.83 29.30
N SER A 2 -10.50 4.15 29.43
CA SER A 2 -11.70 4.96 29.62
C SER A 2 -11.79 6.10 28.58
N LEU A 3 -12.94 6.80 28.54
CA LEU A 3 -13.07 8.02 27.75
C LEU A 3 -12.03 9.08 28.14
N ASN A 4 -11.69 9.19 29.43
CA ASN A 4 -10.69 10.17 29.89
C ASN A 4 -9.29 9.84 29.35
N ASP A 5 -8.90 8.56 29.32
CA ASP A 5 -7.63 8.15 28.73
C ASP A 5 -7.58 8.52 27.24
N PHE A 6 -8.70 8.31 26.52
CA PHE A 6 -8.83 8.66 25.12
C PHE A 6 -8.72 10.18 24.90
N LYS A 7 -9.39 11.01 25.71
CA LYS A 7 -9.30 12.48 25.63
C LYS A 7 -7.87 12.99 25.78
N GLN A 8 -7.06 12.36 26.64
CA GLN A 8 -5.67 12.76 26.86
C GLN A 8 -4.73 12.35 25.72
N ALA A 9 -4.99 11.22 25.07
CA ALA A 9 -4.13 10.69 24.01
C ALA A 9 -4.93 10.02 22.87
N PRO A 10 -5.72 10.77 22.09
CA PRO A 10 -6.71 10.23 21.16
C PRO A 10 -6.11 9.49 19.97
N TRP A 11 -4.84 9.74 19.66
CA TRP A 11 -4.13 9.04 18.59
C TRP A 11 -3.46 7.75 19.04
N ARG A 12 -3.15 7.62 20.34
CA ARG A 12 -2.51 6.45 20.94
C ARG A 12 -3.52 5.38 21.31
N PHE A 13 -4.68 5.80 21.79
CA PHE A 13 -5.72 4.91 22.29
C PHE A 13 -6.92 4.92 21.35
N SER A 14 -7.59 3.79 21.20
CA SER A 14 -8.82 3.67 20.42
C SER A 14 -9.68 2.59 21.05
N HIS A 15 -10.99 2.68 20.88
CA HIS A 15 -11.93 1.70 21.37
C HIS A 15 -11.62 0.32 20.75
N ARG A 16 -11.80 -0.75 21.53
CA ARG A 16 -11.46 -2.12 21.12
C ARG A 16 -12.20 -2.53 19.84
N SER A 17 -13.50 -2.24 19.76
CA SER A 17 -14.33 -2.56 18.58
C SER A 17 -13.84 -1.80 17.33
N TYR A 18 -13.36 -0.56 17.49
CA TYR A 18 -12.77 0.20 16.38
C TYR A 18 -11.45 -0.44 15.93
N GLN A 19 -10.56 -0.80 16.87
CA GLN A 19 -9.25 -1.39 16.54
C GLN A 19 -9.36 -2.75 15.85
N LYS A 20 -10.37 -3.54 16.20
CA LYS A 20 -10.61 -4.87 15.63
C LYS A 20 -11.35 -4.86 14.30
N SER A 21 -11.90 -3.72 13.87
CA SER A 21 -12.62 -3.62 12.61
C SER A 21 -11.72 -3.97 11.42
N ALA A 22 -12.25 -4.74 10.46
CA ALA A 22 -11.57 -5.01 9.20
C ALA A 22 -11.19 -3.71 8.45
N LEU A 23 -11.99 -2.66 8.64
CA LEU A 23 -11.82 -1.35 8.03
C LEU A 23 -10.80 -0.46 8.76
N ALA A 24 -10.34 -0.83 9.95
CA ALA A 24 -9.42 0.01 10.74
C ALA A 24 -8.08 0.21 10.02
N ILE A 25 -7.55 1.43 9.97
CA ILE A 25 -6.20 1.68 9.41
C ILE A 25 -5.15 1.39 10.50
N SER A 26 -4.67 0.14 10.58
CA SER A 26 -3.76 -0.32 11.65
C SER A 26 -2.70 -1.33 11.17
N PRO A 27 -1.41 -1.15 11.47
CA PRO A 27 -0.84 0.10 11.96
C PRO A 27 -0.97 1.22 10.91
N ALA A 28 -1.13 2.46 11.38
CA ALA A 28 -1.30 3.60 10.48
C ALA A 28 -0.05 3.81 9.61
N PRO A 29 -0.21 4.13 8.31
CA PRO A 29 0.91 4.38 7.43
C PRO A 29 1.84 5.49 7.92
N GLU A 30 3.12 5.26 7.71
CA GLU A 30 4.20 6.22 7.97
C GLU A 30 5.01 6.49 6.71
N TYR A 31 5.98 7.39 6.81
CA TYR A 31 6.98 7.58 5.77
C TYR A 31 7.54 6.22 5.29
N ALA A 32 7.40 5.95 3.99
CA ALA A 32 7.96 4.80 3.32
C ALA A 32 8.27 5.18 1.87
N SER A 33 9.40 4.70 1.34
CA SER A 33 9.57 4.61 -0.11
C SER A 33 8.89 3.34 -0.62
N SER A 34 8.72 3.26 -1.92
CA SER A 34 8.19 2.06 -2.56
C SER A 34 8.98 0.78 -2.25
N GLU A 35 10.31 0.85 -2.27
CA GLU A 35 11.20 -0.26 -1.89
C GLU A 35 10.95 -0.75 -0.45
N VAL A 36 10.53 0.13 0.46
CA VAL A 36 10.19 -0.25 1.84
C VAL A 36 8.95 -1.14 1.86
N LEU A 37 7.98 -0.92 0.95
CA LEU A 37 6.81 -1.80 0.83
C LEU A 37 7.23 -3.23 0.47
N LEU A 38 8.09 -3.37 -0.53
CA LEU A 38 8.55 -4.68 -1.01
C LEU A 38 9.48 -5.36 0.01
N ALA A 39 10.43 -4.63 0.60
CA ALA A 39 11.30 -5.15 1.65
C ALA A 39 10.51 -5.62 2.89
N SER A 40 9.53 -4.82 3.32
CA SER A 40 8.67 -5.17 4.44
C SER A 40 7.73 -6.33 4.11
N LEU A 41 7.29 -6.46 2.85
CA LEU A 41 6.54 -7.62 2.36
C LEU A 41 7.39 -8.90 2.49
N TYR A 42 8.64 -8.93 2.03
CA TYR A 42 9.53 -10.08 2.23
C TYR A 42 9.61 -10.49 3.70
N ARG A 43 9.82 -9.54 4.61
CA ARG A 43 9.86 -9.83 6.05
C ARG A 43 8.55 -10.42 6.56
N THR A 44 7.43 -9.82 6.17
CA THR A 44 6.09 -10.22 6.63
C THR A 44 5.69 -11.60 6.12
N ILE A 45 6.10 -11.96 4.90
CA ILE A 45 5.68 -13.19 4.23
C ILE A 45 6.64 -14.37 4.45
N GLY A 46 7.93 -14.11 4.71
CA GLY A 46 8.94 -15.16 4.73
C GLY A 46 9.96 -15.13 5.88
N PHE A 47 9.97 -14.09 6.72
CA PHE A 47 10.89 -13.98 7.86
C PHE A 47 10.13 -13.63 9.15
N SER A 48 9.36 -14.57 9.69
CA SER A 48 8.55 -14.38 10.91
C SER A 48 9.33 -13.91 12.15
N PHE A 49 10.64 -14.17 12.21
CA PHE A 49 11.53 -13.73 13.29
C PHE A 49 12.04 -12.28 13.12
N ALA A 50 12.00 -11.72 11.91
CA ALA A 50 12.60 -10.43 11.60
C ALA A 50 11.63 -9.28 11.89
N SER A 51 11.92 -8.51 12.93
CA SER A 51 11.15 -7.29 13.23
C SER A 51 11.59 -6.12 12.35
N GLU A 52 10.67 -5.21 12.01
CA GLU A 52 11.03 -3.96 11.32
C GLU A 52 12.04 -3.11 12.09
N GLY A 53 11.98 -3.17 13.43
CA GLY A 53 12.87 -2.42 14.32
C GLY A 53 14.32 -2.92 14.33
N SER A 54 14.56 -4.19 14.00
CA SER A 54 15.90 -4.76 13.99
C SER A 54 16.68 -4.50 12.70
N VAL A 55 15.98 -4.20 11.60
CA VAL A 55 16.57 -4.04 10.26
C VAL A 55 17.68 -2.96 10.22
N PRO A 56 17.51 -1.74 10.77
CA PRO A 56 18.57 -0.73 10.76
C PRO A 56 19.82 -1.17 11.52
N GLN A 57 19.66 -1.94 12.59
CA GLN A 57 20.78 -2.45 13.37
C GLN A 57 21.50 -3.56 12.59
N ALA A 58 20.76 -4.49 12.00
CA ALA A 58 21.31 -5.54 11.15
C ALA A 58 22.13 -4.97 9.97
N GLY A 59 21.64 -3.92 9.31
CA GLY A 59 22.40 -3.20 8.27
C GLY A 59 23.70 -2.61 8.77
N ARG A 60 23.70 -1.96 9.95
CA ARG A 60 24.92 -1.41 10.55
C ARG A 60 25.92 -2.49 10.96
N ASP A 61 25.43 -3.62 11.47
CA ASP A 61 26.28 -4.73 11.90
C ASP A 61 26.90 -5.45 10.71
N LEU A 62 26.14 -5.63 9.62
CA LEU A 62 26.66 -6.15 8.36
C LEU A 62 27.77 -5.25 7.78
N ASP A 63 27.53 -3.93 7.68
CA ASP A 63 28.53 -2.99 7.18
C ASP A 63 29.80 -3.00 8.04
N LYS A 64 29.66 -2.97 9.37
CA LYS A 64 30.80 -3.07 10.30
C LYS A 64 31.57 -4.38 10.14
N ARG A 65 30.86 -5.50 9.96
CA ARG A 65 31.47 -6.81 9.75
C ARG A 65 32.28 -6.81 8.46
N ILE A 66 31.72 -6.31 7.36
CA ILE A 66 32.41 -6.20 6.07
C ILE A 66 33.69 -5.35 6.23
N GLN A 67 33.60 -4.16 6.84
CA GLN A 67 34.77 -3.30 7.04
C GLN A 67 35.84 -3.98 7.90
N LYS A 68 35.46 -4.63 9.01
CA LYS A 68 36.39 -5.36 9.87
C LYS A 68 37.11 -6.49 9.14
N LEU A 69 36.41 -7.23 8.27
CA LEU A 69 37.01 -8.29 7.47
C LEU A 69 37.99 -7.73 6.43
N ARG A 70 37.68 -6.59 5.81
CA ARG A 70 38.56 -5.87 4.86
C ARG A 70 39.82 -5.36 5.54
N GLU A 71 39.69 -4.63 6.65
CA GLU A 71 40.81 -4.05 7.39
C GLU A 71 41.79 -5.10 7.93
N LYS A 72 41.28 -6.29 8.27
CA LYS A 72 42.08 -7.40 8.79
C LYS A 72 42.52 -8.41 7.73
N SER A 73 42.24 -8.16 6.45
CA SER A 73 42.52 -9.08 5.34
C SER A 73 42.06 -10.52 5.63
N GLN A 74 40.90 -10.68 6.27
CA GLN A 74 40.34 -11.98 6.62
C GLN A 74 39.66 -12.63 5.41
N LEU A 75 39.43 -13.95 5.48
CA LEU A 75 38.67 -14.66 4.47
C LEU A 75 37.17 -14.30 4.55
N PRO A 76 36.45 -14.28 3.42
CA PRO A 76 35.00 -14.15 3.41
C PRO A 76 34.32 -15.34 4.13
N PRO A 77 33.01 -15.25 4.44
CA PRO A 77 32.23 -16.39 4.93
C PRO A 77 32.43 -17.65 4.08
N THR A 78 32.47 -18.83 4.70
CA THR A 78 32.77 -20.11 4.00
C THR A 78 31.85 -20.41 2.80
N SER A 79 30.60 -19.95 2.85
CA SER A 79 29.60 -20.14 1.80
C SER A 79 29.50 -18.99 0.80
N ALA A 80 30.29 -17.92 0.97
CA ALA A 80 30.32 -16.79 0.05
C ALA A 80 31.11 -17.15 -1.20
N ILE A 81 30.63 -16.72 -2.37
CA ILE A 81 31.29 -16.98 -3.66
C ILE A 81 32.33 -15.90 -3.94
N VAL A 82 32.02 -14.63 -3.63
CA VAL A 82 32.90 -13.51 -3.95
C VAL A 82 33.71 -13.04 -2.75
N GLY A 83 34.86 -12.43 -3.05
CA GLY A 83 35.68 -11.76 -2.03
C GLY A 83 34.98 -10.56 -1.40
N ILE A 84 35.49 -10.12 -0.25
CA ILE A 84 34.86 -9.08 0.57
C ILE A 84 34.75 -7.74 -0.16
N ASP A 85 35.77 -7.34 -0.93
CA ASP A 85 35.74 -6.09 -1.71
C ASP A 85 34.72 -6.12 -2.84
N ALA A 86 34.56 -7.27 -3.50
CA ALA A 86 33.54 -7.46 -4.53
C ALA A 86 32.14 -7.39 -3.92
N TRP A 87 31.91 -8.05 -2.78
CA TRP A 87 30.64 -7.95 -2.07
C TRP A 87 30.33 -6.51 -1.61
N ASN A 88 31.32 -5.80 -1.08
CA ASN A 88 31.18 -4.40 -0.73
C ASN A 88 30.80 -3.53 -1.95
N THR A 89 31.38 -3.81 -3.12
CA THR A 89 31.06 -3.11 -4.38
C THR A 89 29.63 -3.43 -4.87
N VAL A 90 29.17 -4.65 -4.68
CA VAL A 90 27.80 -5.06 -5.01
C VAL A 90 26.81 -4.29 -4.13
N LEU A 91 27.03 -4.24 -2.81
CA LEU A 91 26.15 -3.54 -1.87
C LEU A 91 26.14 -2.02 -2.05
N HIS A 92 27.32 -1.40 -2.12
CA HIS A 92 27.50 0.06 -2.18
C HIS A 92 27.66 0.61 -3.61
N GLY A 93 27.23 -0.17 -4.61
CA GLY A 93 27.34 0.22 -6.03
C GLY A 93 26.22 -0.33 -6.88
N ILE A 94 26.12 -1.65 -7.01
CA ILE A 94 25.13 -2.28 -7.91
C ILE A 94 23.72 -2.23 -7.31
N LEU A 95 23.60 -2.52 -6.01
CA LEU A 95 22.32 -2.62 -5.32
C LEU A 95 21.92 -1.35 -4.58
N GLU A 96 22.84 -0.40 -4.38
CA GLU A 96 22.58 0.80 -3.58
C GLU A 96 21.42 1.62 -4.15
N SER A 97 20.39 1.84 -3.34
CA SER A 97 19.27 2.68 -3.72
C SER A 97 19.67 4.16 -3.65
N PRO A 98 19.32 5.00 -4.64
CA PRO A 98 19.76 6.39 -4.68
C PRO A 98 19.32 7.20 -3.45
N LYS A 99 20.24 7.79 -2.70
CA LYS A 99 19.87 8.58 -1.51
C LYS A 99 19.06 9.83 -1.89
N LEU A 100 18.11 10.20 -1.04
CA LEU A 100 17.47 11.51 -1.14
C LEU A 100 18.44 12.62 -0.73
N PRO A 101 18.26 13.87 -1.20
CA PRO A 101 19.14 14.99 -0.85
C PRO A 101 19.36 15.18 0.65
N ASN A 102 18.31 14.97 1.46
CA ASN A 102 18.34 15.08 2.92
C ASN A 102 18.89 13.83 3.65
N GLN A 103 19.21 12.76 2.90
CA GLN A 103 19.77 11.51 3.41
C GLN A 103 21.22 11.30 2.97
N SER A 104 21.74 12.15 2.08
CA SER A 104 23.09 12.06 1.51
C SER A 104 24.20 11.99 2.57
N SER A 105 24.01 12.64 3.72
CA SER A 105 24.95 12.63 4.85
C SER A 105 24.79 11.44 5.81
N LYS A 106 23.71 10.65 5.71
CA LYS A 106 23.44 9.52 6.60
C LYS A 106 24.12 8.25 6.06
N ARG A 107 24.93 7.61 6.90
CA ARG A 107 25.56 6.31 6.62
C ARG A 107 24.63 5.19 7.09
N PHE A 108 23.77 4.71 6.21
CA PHE A 108 23.00 3.48 6.40
C PHE A 108 22.92 2.71 5.08
N LEU A 109 22.92 1.39 5.18
CA LEU A 109 22.85 0.50 4.03
C LEU A 109 21.42 0.48 3.48
N GLN A 110 21.22 1.10 2.33
CA GLN A 110 19.95 1.06 1.60
C GLN A 110 20.17 0.39 0.25
N VAL A 111 19.61 -0.81 0.10
CA VAL A 111 19.73 -1.60 -1.13
C VAL A 111 18.37 -1.93 -1.72
N THR A 112 18.36 -2.16 -3.03
CA THR A 112 17.18 -2.59 -3.78
C THR A 112 16.76 -3.99 -3.31
N PRO A 113 15.50 -4.21 -2.93
CA PRO A 113 15.03 -5.51 -2.44
C PRO A 113 14.76 -6.51 -3.58
N LEU A 114 15.81 -6.89 -4.31
CA LEU A 114 15.69 -7.81 -5.46
C LEU A 114 15.41 -9.25 -5.02
N VAL A 115 15.98 -9.66 -3.88
CA VAL A 115 15.87 -11.00 -3.32
C VAL A 115 15.57 -10.92 -1.82
N SER A 116 15.00 -11.98 -1.26
CA SER A 116 14.54 -12.03 0.14
C SER A 116 15.64 -11.66 1.13
N GLY A 117 16.85 -12.18 0.96
CA GLY A 117 17.96 -11.98 1.91
C GLY A 117 18.30 -10.51 2.19
N THR A 118 18.08 -9.61 1.22
CA THR A 118 18.35 -8.16 1.37
C THR A 118 17.42 -7.48 2.38
N ALA A 119 16.20 -8.00 2.54
CA ALA A 119 15.20 -7.43 3.43
C ALA A 119 15.55 -7.59 4.92
N LEU A 120 16.51 -8.45 5.27
CA LEU A 120 16.94 -8.65 6.65
C LEU A 120 17.78 -7.49 7.19
N PHE A 121 18.43 -6.74 6.32
CA PHE A 121 19.37 -5.68 6.70
C PHE A 121 19.10 -4.33 6.00
N SER A 122 18.05 -4.24 5.17
CA SER A 122 17.71 -3.02 4.45
C SER A 122 16.21 -2.82 4.23
N GLY A 123 15.85 -1.60 3.80
CA GLY A 123 14.47 -1.26 3.42
C GLY A 123 13.49 -1.15 4.59
N SER A 124 13.91 -0.57 5.72
CA SER A 124 13.00 -0.20 6.83
C SER A 124 12.43 1.22 6.64
N ALA A 125 11.22 1.46 7.14
CA ALA A 125 10.58 2.77 7.09
C ALA A 125 11.35 3.82 7.92
N ARG A 126 11.90 3.41 9.07
CA ARG A 126 12.73 4.24 9.96
C ARG A 126 14.09 3.61 10.21
N LEU A 127 15.05 4.45 10.59
CA LEU A 127 16.36 4.02 11.10
C LEU A 127 16.33 3.76 12.63
N SER A 128 15.15 3.56 13.21
CA SER A 128 14.92 3.36 14.65
C SER A 128 14.06 2.11 14.90
N SER A 129 14.00 1.68 16.17
CA SER A 129 13.39 0.41 16.59
C SER A 129 11.85 0.34 16.43
N ASN A 130 11.16 1.47 16.41
CA ASN A 130 9.71 1.53 16.22
C ASN A 130 9.37 1.88 14.77
N SER A 131 9.77 1.01 13.86
CA SER A 131 9.52 1.16 12.42
C SER A 131 8.18 0.51 12.03
N TRP A 132 7.46 1.15 11.12
CA TRP A 132 6.16 0.69 10.63
C TRP A 132 6.28 -0.58 9.76
N PRO A 133 5.51 -1.66 10.03
CA PRO A 133 5.49 -2.88 9.20
C PRO A 133 4.58 -2.71 7.99
N ALA A 134 5.13 -2.09 6.93
CA ALA A 134 4.39 -1.84 5.70
C ALA A 134 3.91 -3.12 5.00
N GLY A 135 4.57 -4.26 5.17
CA GLY A 135 4.14 -5.55 4.63
C GLY A 135 2.83 -6.05 5.24
N SER A 136 2.51 -5.66 6.49
CA SER A 136 1.19 -5.93 7.08
C SER A 136 0.07 -5.22 6.32
N LEU A 137 0.31 -4.04 5.73
CA LEU A 137 -0.68 -3.37 4.87
C LEU A 137 -1.00 -4.22 3.63
N ILE A 138 0.03 -4.79 3.00
CA ILE A 138 -0.14 -5.64 1.82
C ILE A 138 -0.90 -6.92 2.17
N ARG A 139 -0.54 -7.56 3.29
CA ARG A 139 -1.27 -8.72 3.82
C ARG A 139 -2.74 -8.40 4.06
N ARG A 140 -3.04 -7.27 4.72
CA ARG A 140 -4.43 -6.83 4.98
C ARG A 140 -5.20 -6.54 3.69
N MET A 141 -4.56 -5.97 2.67
CA MET A 141 -5.16 -5.80 1.36
C MET A 141 -5.50 -7.14 0.69
N ILE A 142 -4.66 -8.16 0.87
CA ILE A 142 -4.95 -9.52 0.39
C ILE A 142 -6.15 -10.10 1.12
N CYS A 143 -6.21 -10.00 2.45
CA CYS A 143 -7.36 -10.46 3.23
C CYS A 143 -8.66 -9.76 2.79
N LEU A 144 -8.68 -8.42 2.79
CA LEU A 144 -9.88 -7.65 2.48
C LEU A 144 -10.30 -7.75 1.01
N GLY A 145 -9.34 -7.97 0.12
CA GLY A 145 -9.56 -8.14 -1.32
C GLY A 145 -9.96 -9.55 -1.73
N SER A 146 -10.00 -10.50 -0.80
CA SER A 146 -10.38 -11.89 -1.01
C SER A 146 -11.80 -12.16 -0.52
N LYS A 147 -12.49 -13.08 -1.20
CA LYS A 147 -13.89 -13.44 -0.88
C LYS A 147 -14.04 -14.18 0.46
N ASP A 148 -13.00 -14.91 0.85
CA ASP A 148 -12.94 -15.75 2.04
C ASP A 148 -11.48 -15.94 2.47
N GLN A 149 -11.30 -16.52 3.66
CA GLN A 149 -10.00 -16.78 4.26
C GLN A 149 -9.14 -17.73 3.40
N GLU A 150 -9.74 -18.79 2.86
CA GLU A 150 -9.04 -19.79 2.05
C GLU A 150 -8.42 -19.15 0.79
N THR A 151 -9.16 -18.27 0.12
CA THR A 151 -8.68 -17.53 -1.06
C THR A 151 -7.53 -16.58 -0.69
N ALA A 152 -7.60 -15.94 0.49
CA ALA A 152 -6.54 -15.07 0.98
C ALA A 152 -5.25 -15.85 1.27
N GLU A 153 -5.36 -16.99 1.95
CA GLU A 153 -4.23 -17.87 2.25
C GLU A 153 -3.60 -18.46 1.00
N LEU A 154 -4.42 -18.88 0.01
CA LEU A 154 -3.93 -19.37 -1.27
C LEU A 154 -3.17 -18.29 -2.04
N LEU A 155 -3.69 -17.06 -2.10
CA LEU A 155 -3.01 -15.95 -2.75
C LEU A 155 -1.71 -15.58 -2.00
N TRP A 156 -1.74 -15.59 -0.67
CA TRP A 156 -0.56 -15.35 0.16
C TRP A 156 0.54 -16.39 -0.12
N LYS A 157 0.19 -17.67 -0.19
CA LYS A 157 1.10 -18.75 -0.56
C LYS A 157 1.69 -18.56 -1.96
N LYS A 158 0.85 -18.25 -2.96
CA LYS A 158 1.32 -18.01 -4.34
C LYS A 158 2.24 -16.80 -4.43
N LEU A 159 1.98 -15.74 -3.66
CA LEU A 159 2.85 -14.58 -3.58
C LEU A 159 4.21 -14.92 -2.96
N PHE A 160 4.23 -15.74 -1.91
CA PHE A 160 5.48 -16.26 -1.34
C PHE A 160 6.29 -17.05 -2.36
N GLU A 161 5.64 -17.94 -3.12
CA GLU A 161 6.27 -18.73 -4.18
C GLU A 161 6.85 -17.81 -5.27
N ALA A 162 6.08 -16.83 -5.75
CA ALA A 162 6.56 -15.87 -6.75
C ALA A 162 7.72 -15.00 -6.23
N LEU A 163 7.68 -14.59 -4.96
CA LEU A 163 8.76 -13.83 -4.30
C LEU A 163 9.99 -14.69 -3.99
N SER A 164 9.87 -16.02 -3.97
CA SER A 164 11.03 -16.89 -3.84
C SER A 164 11.88 -16.81 -5.11
N VAL A 165 13.18 -17.03 -4.94
CA VAL A 165 14.12 -17.16 -6.05
C VAL A 165 14.25 -18.65 -6.38
N ASP A 166 13.96 -19.02 -7.62
CA ASP A 166 13.97 -20.40 -8.11
C ASP A 166 14.80 -20.53 -9.39
N ASP A 167 14.84 -21.73 -9.99
CA ASP A 167 15.64 -22.03 -11.18
C ASP A 167 15.22 -21.27 -12.45
N ASN A 168 14.00 -20.74 -12.49
CA ASN A 168 13.51 -19.91 -13.59
C ASN A 168 13.95 -18.44 -13.45
N ASP A 169 14.38 -18.01 -12.26
CA ASP A 169 14.95 -16.67 -12.09
C ASP A 169 16.33 -16.57 -12.76
N ASP A 170 16.66 -15.35 -13.20
CA ASP A 170 17.93 -15.08 -13.86
C ASP A 170 19.14 -15.40 -12.97
N VAL A 171 20.28 -15.67 -13.61
CA VAL A 171 21.52 -16.11 -12.92
C VAL A 171 21.96 -15.11 -11.86
N PHE A 172 21.73 -13.81 -12.09
CA PHE A 172 22.12 -12.78 -11.13
C PHE A 172 21.25 -12.86 -9.86
N ALA A 173 19.94 -13.06 -9.98
CA ALA A 173 19.06 -13.24 -8.83
C ALA A 173 19.40 -14.49 -8.00
N ARG A 174 19.65 -15.63 -8.67
CA ARG A 174 20.05 -16.88 -8.00
C ARG A 174 21.37 -16.74 -7.25
N TRP A 175 22.37 -16.17 -7.92
CA TRP A 175 23.64 -15.86 -7.29
C TRP A 175 23.47 -14.90 -6.11
N LEU A 176 22.66 -13.86 -6.25
CA LEU A 176 22.47 -12.86 -5.20
C LEU A 176 21.78 -13.43 -3.95
N GLU A 177 20.79 -14.32 -4.11
CA GLU A 177 20.14 -14.98 -2.96
C GLU A 177 21.13 -15.90 -2.23
N GLN A 178 21.96 -16.65 -2.96
CA GLN A 178 23.01 -17.47 -2.36
C GLN A 178 24.05 -16.61 -1.62
N GLU A 179 24.52 -15.54 -2.26
CA GLU A 179 25.53 -14.66 -1.70
C GLU A 179 24.98 -13.96 -0.43
N THR A 180 23.79 -13.36 -0.49
CA THR A 180 23.18 -12.72 0.68
C THR A 180 22.98 -13.70 1.84
N SER A 181 22.59 -14.95 1.56
CA SER A 181 22.46 -16.00 2.57
C SER A 181 23.79 -16.30 3.28
N ALA A 182 24.90 -16.31 2.56
CA ALA A 182 26.23 -16.52 3.14
C ALA A 182 26.65 -15.39 4.11
N TRP A 183 26.22 -14.16 3.84
CA TRP A 183 26.53 -13.00 4.66
C TRP A 183 25.60 -12.82 5.87
N ASN A 184 24.38 -13.34 5.79
CA ASN A 184 23.34 -13.27 6.83
C ASN A 184 23.46 -14.35 7.92
N GLN A 185 24.66 -14.88 8.22
CA GLN A 185 24.87 -15.99 9.16
C GLN A 185 24.04 -15.87 10.45
N GLY A 186 23.19 -16.87 10.71
CA GLY A 186 22.30 -16.92 11.88
C GLY A 186 20.92 -16.30 11.68
N ALA A 187 20.63 -15.70 10.51
CA ALA A 187 19.28 -15.31 10.14
C ALA A 187 18.44 -16.56 9.84
N GLY A 188 17.19 -16.59 10.34
CA GLY A 188 16.28 -17.70 10.15
C GLY A 188 15.94 -17.97 8.67
N VAL A 189 15.41 -19.16 8.42
CA VAL A 189 15.18 -19.70 7.08
C VAL A 189 13.99 -18.98 6.40
N TRP A 190 14.16 -18.64 5.11
CA TRP A 190 13.07 -18.16 4.25
C TRP A 190 11.96 -19.21 4.18
N THR A 191 10.83 -18.94 4.83
CA THR A 191 9.73 -19.90 5.02
C THR A 191 8.40 -19.16 5.10
N LEU A 192 7.36 -19.72 4.49
CA LEU A 192 6.05 -19.09 4.46
C LEU A 192 5.55 -18.80 5.89
N ALA A 193 5.42 -17.51 6.21
CA ALA A 193 4.80 -17.05 7.44
C ALA A 193 3.28 -17.04 7.24
N PRO A 194 2.49 -17.73 8.09
CA PRO A 194 1.03 -17.73 7.98
C PRO A 194 0.46 -16.33 8.25
N ILE A 195 -0.74 -16.09 7.76
CA ILE A 195 -1.49 -14.88 8.12
C ILE A 195 -1.97 -15.03 9.58
N PRO A 196 -1.64 -14.10 10.49
CA PRO A 196 -2.13 -14.15 11.87
C PRO A 196 -3.66 -14.08 11.92
N ALA A 197 -4.29 -14.85 12.80
CA ALA A 197 -5.75 -14.93 12.91
C ALA A 197 -6.39 -13.56 13.19
N GLU A 198 -5.71 -12.71 13.96
CA GLU A 198 -6.14 -11.34 14.27
C GLU A 198 -6.07 -10.37 13.09
N GLU A 199 -5.32 -10.70 12.04
CA GLU A 199 -5.22 -9.93 10.80
C GLU A 199 -6.00 -10.57 9.64
N MET A 200 -6.57 -11.75 9.85
CA MET A 200 -7.44 -12.44 8.92
C MET A 200 -8.84 -11.80 8.94
N ALA A 201 -8.92 -10.59 8.39
CA ALA A 201 -10.15 -9.81 8.33
C ALA A 201 -10.63 -9.67 6.87
N THR A 202 -11.72 -10.37 6.55
CA THR A 202 -12.44 -10.28 5.27
C THR A 202 -13.70 -9.41 5.44
N LEU A 203 -14.25 -8.91 4.33
CA LEU A 203 -15.57 -8.27 4.37
C LEU A 203 -16.65 -9.34 4.50
N GLU A 204 -17.78 -8.98 5.13
CA GLU A 204 -18.98 -9.81 5.10
C GLU A 204 -19.38 -10.09 3.64
N ALA A 205 -19.83 -11.31 3.34
CA ALA A 205 -20.06 -11.77 1.97
C ALA A 205 -21.02 -10.86 1.17
N SER A 206 -22.06 -10.33 1.82
CA SER A 206 -23.01 -9.40 1.21
C SER A 206 -22.35 -8.07 0.81
N ASP A 207 -21.42 -7.56 1.62
CA ASP A 207 -20.65 -6.36 1.32
C ASP A 207 -19.58 -6.64 0.28
N PHE A 208 -18.86 -7.76 0.37
CA PHE A 208 -17.84 -8.11 -0.62
C PHE A 208 -18.42 -8.18 -2.05
N LEU A 209 -19.63 -8.70 -2.19
CA LEU A 209 -20.36 -8.76 -3.46
C LEU A 209 -21.01 -7.43 -3.83
N GLY A 210 -21.58 -6.72 -2.85
CA GLY A 210 -22.36 -5.50 -3.07
C GLY A 210 -21.53 -4.23 -3.27
N VAL A 211 -20.25 -4.22 -2.86
CA VAL A 211 -19.35 -3.09 -3.05
C VAL A 211 -18.80 -3.08 -4.47
N SER A 212 -19.05 -2.01 -5.20
CA SER A 212 -18.63 -1.80 -6.59
C SER A 212 -17.13 -1.41 -6.67
N PHE A 213 -16.68 -0.49 -5.82
CA PHE A 213 -15.30 -0.03 -5.75
C PHE A 213 -14.59 -0.51 -4.47
N LEU A 214 -13.61 -1.41 -4.66
CA LEU A 214 -12.78 -1.96 -3.59
C LEU A 214 -11.34 -2.14 -4.12
N PRO A 215 -10.41 -1.20 -3.83
CA PRO A 215 -9.04 -1.25 -4.34
C PRO A 215 -8.30 -2.54 -3.97
N ALA A 216 -8.58 -3.09 -2.79
CA ALA A 216 -8.03 -4.36 -2.33
C ALA A 216 -8.43 -5.53 -3.25
N ARG A 217 -9.66 -5.56 -3.75
CA ARG A 217 -10.17 -6.59 -4.67
C ARG A 217 -9.59 -6.45 -6.08
N ARG A 218 -9.29 -5.22 -6.52
CA ARG A 218 -8.53 -5.00 -7.76
C ARG A 218 -7.08 -5.46 -7.59
N PHE A 219 -6.47 -5.12 -6.45
CA PHE A 219 -5.11 -5.49 -6.12
C PHE A 219 -4.89 -7.00 -6.10
N THR A 220 -5.79 -7.79 -5.51
CA THR A 220 -5.66 -9.25 -5.52
C THR A 220 -5.64 -9.82 -6.95
N LYS A 221 -6.45 -9.27 -7.87
CA LYS A 221 -6.42 -9.64 -9.29
C LYS A 221 -5.11 -9.23 -9.98
N ASP A 222 -4.60 -8.03 -9.66
CA ASP A 222 -3.36 -7.52 -10.25
C ASP A 222 -2.14 -8.28 -9.76
N LEU A 223 -2.12 -8.70 -8.50
CA LEU A 223 -1.08 -9.57 -7.99
C LEU A 223 -1.02 -10.87 -8.80
N TYR A 224 -2.15 -11.51 -9.08
CA TYR A 224 -2.19 -12.68 -9.94
C TYR A 224 -1.58 -12.41 -11.32
N ALA A 225 -1.99 -11.32 -11.97
CA ALA A 225 -1.47 -10.94 -13.28
C ALA A 225 0.05 -10.71 -13.26
N ILE A 226 0.57 -9.99 -12.26
CA ILE A 226 2.00 -9.72 -12.12
C ILE A 226 2.80 -10.97 -11.81
N MET A 227 2.32 -11.85 -10.94
CA MET A 227 2.99 -13.13 -10.65
C MET A 227 3.13 -13.99 -11.90
N GLN A 228 2.10 -14.05 -12.75
CA GLN A 228 2.14 -14.78 -14.02
C GLN A 228 3.13 -14.21 -15.05
N ALA A 229 3.55 -12.95 -14.90
CA ALA A 229 4.54 -12.33 -15.78
C ALA A 229 5.99 -12.57 -15.34
N LYS A 230 6.23 -13.20 -14.17
CA LYS A 230 7.57 -13.40 -13.59
C LYS A 230 8.55 -13.99 -14.60
N ASP A 231 8.18 -15.10 -15.23
CA ASP A 231 9.06 -15.87 -16.11
C ASP A 231 9.34 -15.21 -17.46
N ALA A 232 8.65 -14.11 -17.79
CA ALA A 232 8.84 -13.39 -19.04
C ALA A 232 9.99 -12.37 -19.01
N MET A 233 10.63 -12.16 -17.85
CA MET A 233 11.60 -11.08 -17.66
C MET A 233 12.60 -11.36 -16.53
N THR A 234 13.60 -10.48 -16.40
CA THR A 234 14.56 -10.56 -15.29
C THR A 234 13.91 -10.22 -13.95
N ARG A 235 14.50 -10.70 -12.86
CA ARG A 235 14.06 -10.41 -11.48
C ARG A 235 13.91 -8.93 -11.21
N ARG A 236 14.85 -8.11 -11.70
CA ARG A 236 14.82 -6.65 -11.54
C ARG A 236 13.64 -6.01 -12.25
N GLN A 237 13.33 -6.45 -13.47
CA GLN A 237 12.18 -5.96 -14.21
C GLN A 237 10.89 -6.36 -13.50
N TRP A 238 10.76 -7.63 -13.12
CA TRP A 238 9.55 -8.13 -12.45
C TRP A 238 9.30 -7.46 -11.10
N THR A 239 10.31 -7.33 -10.26
CA THR A 239 10.20 -6.63 -8.97
C THR A 239 9.82 -5.15 -9.15
N SER A 240 10.31 -4.49 -10.20
CA SER A 240 9.92 -3.12 -10.53
C SER A 240 8.45 -3.03 -10.94
N LEU A 241 7.93 -4.02 -11.68
CA LEU A 241 6.50 -4.07 -12.04
C LEU A 241 5.62 -4.29 -10.81
N LEU A 242 5.99 -5.25 -9.96
CA LEU A 242 5.31 -5.54 -8.69
C LEU A 242 5.29 -4.29 -7.80
N GLU A 243 6.43 -3.60 -7.68
CA GLU A 243 6.53 -2.38 -6.90
C GLU A 243 5.57 -1.30 -7.40
N ALA A 244 5.46 -1.10 -8.72
CA ALA A 244 4.52 -0.11 -9.28
C ALA A 244 3.06 -0.41 -8.90
N VAL A 245 2.66 -1.68 -8.92
CA VAL A 245 1.31 -2.11 -8.48
C VAL A 245 1.13 -1.90 -6.97
N LEU A 246 2.11 -2.29 -6.16
CA LEU A 246 2.09 -2.07 -4.70
C LEU A 246 1.93 -0.59 -4.35
N ARG A 247 2.65 0.30 -5.05
CA ARG A 247 2.59 1.75 -4.83
C ARG A 247 1.16 2.29 -5.01
N LEU A 248 0.56 2.03 -6.17
CA LEU A 248 -0.78 2.53 -6.49
C LEU A 248 -1.81 1.91 -5.54
N ALA A 249 -1.79 0.59 -5.41
CA ALA A 249 -2.79 -0.14 -4.64
C ALA A 249 -2.76 0.24 -3.16
N ALA A 250 -1.57 0.37 -2.55
CA ALA A 250 -1.45 0.71 -1.13
C ALA A 250 -2.01 2.11 -0.82
N VAL A 251 -1.70 3.11 -1.64
CA VAL A 251 -2.20 4.47 -1.41
C VAL A 251 -3.68 4.61 -1.75
N SER A 252 -4.15 3.97 -2.83
CA SER A 252 -5.58 3.92 -3.16
C SER A 252 -6.40 3.22 -2.08
N HIS A 253 -5.89 2.12 -1.52
CA HIS A 253 -6.56 1.41 -0.43
C HIS A 253 -6.63 2.24 0.85
N VAL A 254 -5.53 2.87 1.27
CA VAL A 254 -5.52 3.76 2.44
C VAL A 254 -6.46 4.95 2.23
N THR A 255 -6.46 5.55 1.03
CA THR A 255 -7.36 6.67 0.69
C THR A 255 -8.83 6.24 0.70
N TRP A 256 -9.13 5.03 0.22
CA TRP A 256 -10.46 4.44 0.30
C TRP A 256 -10.91 4.21 1.74
N LEU A 257 -10.04 3.65 2.60
CA LEU A 257 -10.35 3.51 4.03
C LEU A 257 -10.59 4.87 4.70
N CYS A 258 -9.88 5.92 4.28
CA CYS A 258 -10.15 7.27 4.78
C CYS A 258 -11.56 7.76 4.39
N ASP A 259 -11.96 7.54 3.14
CA ASP A 259 -13.29 7.92 2.63
C ASP A 259 -14.41 7.13 3.30
N VAL A 260 -14.23 5.80 3.44
CA VAL A 260 -15.19 4.91 4.12
C VAL A 260 -15.40 5.33 5.57
N HIS A 261 -14.34 5.59 6.34
CA HIS A 261 -14.50 6.07 7.73
C HIS A 261 -15.21 7.42 7.80
N SER A 262 -14.91 8.34 6.89
CA SER A 262 -15.62 9.64 6.83
C SER A 262 -17.12 9.44 6.59
N ARG A 263 -17.49 8.50 5.72
CA ARG A 263 -18.90 8.20 5.42
C ARG A 263 -19.59 7.48 6.57
N ILE A 264 -18.92 6.52 7.21
CA ILE A 264 -19.39 5.87 8.45
C ILE A 264 -19.68 6.94 9.50
N TRP A 265 -18.73 7.84 9.75
CA TRP A 265 -18.91 8.90 10.74
C TRP A 265 -20.12 9.79 10.42
N ASN A 266 -20.33 10.15 9.15
CA ASN A 266 -21.50 10.92 8.75
C ASN A 266 -22.81 10.18 9.03
N CYS A 267 -22.88 8.86 8.79
CA CYS A 267 -24.04 8.05 9.16
C CYS A 267 -24.29 8.06 10.67
N LEU A 268 -23.24 7.84 11.48
CA LEU A 268 -23.35 7.80 12.93
C LEU A 268 -23.72 9.17 13.52
N LEU A 269 -23.17 10.24 12.96
CA LEU A 269 -23.50 11.60 13.36
C LEU A 269 -24.96 11.95 13.00
N ALA A 270 -25.45 11.50 11.84
CA ALA A 270 -26.85 11.67 11.46
C ALA A 270 -27.80 10.89 12.38
N ALA A 271 -27.41 9.69 12.83
CA ALA A 271 -28.17 8.96 13.85
C ALA A 271 -28.20 9.70 15.19
N LEU A 272 -27.06 10.27 15.61
CA LEU A 272 -26.95 11.01 16.87
C LEU A 272 -27.72 12.35 16.86
N THR A 273 -27.70 13.07 15.74
CA THR A 273 -28.24 14.45 15.65
C THR A 273 -29.66 14.51 15.10
N ASN A 274 -29.98 13.68 14.10
CA ASN A 274 -31.21 13.77 13.31
C ASN A 274 -32.09 12.52 13.46
N ASN A 275 -31.71 11.54 14.29
CA ASN A 275 -32.42 10.27 14.47
C ASN A 275 -32.60 9.47 13.16
N VAL A 276 -31.72 9.71 12.18
CA VAL A 276 -31.70 9.01 10.89
C VAL A 276 -30.95 7.70 11.06
N VAL A 277 -31.63 6.59 10.79
CA VAL A 277 -31.04 5.25 10.81
C VAL A 277 -31.21 4.65 9.42
N PRO A 278 -30.11 4.30 8.74
CA PRO A 278 -30.18 3.62 7.46
C PRO A 278 -30.49 2.13 7.64
N SER A 279 -31.22 1.54 6.70
CA SER A 279 -31.22 0.08 6.50
C SER A 279 -29.82 -0.43 6.10
N GLU A 280 -29.59 -1.74 6.15
CA GLU A 280 -28.31 -2.34 5.72
C GLU A 280 -27.93 -1.93 4.28
N GLN A 281 -28.89 -1.95 3.35
CA GLN A 281 -28.63 -1.62 1.95
C GLN A 281 -28.31 -0.13 1.76
N GLU A 282 -29.00 0.76 2.49
CA GLU A 282 -28.73 2.20 2.49
C GLU A 282 -27.38 2.50 3.14
N ALA A 283 -27.04 1.81 4.25
CA ALA A 283 -25.74 1.91 4.89
C ALA A 283 -24.64 1.54 3.90
N ARG A 284 -24.77 0.39 3.20
CA ARG A 284 -23.82 -0.06 2.18
C ARG A 284 -23.55 1.00 1.12
N LYS A 285 -24.62 1.52 0.49
CA LYS A 285 -24.51 2.57 -0.54
C LYS A 285 -23.90 3.87 -0.02
N THR A 286 -24.12 4.18 1.25
CA THR A 286 -23.63 5.43 1.85
C THR A 286 -22.15 5.32 2.24
N ILE A 287 -21.75 4.22 2.88
CA ILE A 287 -20.42 4.03 3.44
C ILE A 287 -19.38 3.62 2.39
N PHE A 288 -19.79 2.85 1.39
CA PHE A 288 -18.89 2.41 0.31
C PHE A 288 -19.12 3.26 -0.95
N PRO A 289 -18.13 4.04 -1.39
CA PRO A 289 -18.28 4.87 -2.59
C PRO A 289 -18.34 4.01 -3.86
N ASP A 290 -19.18 4.37 -4.83
CA ASP A 290 -19.31 3.58 -6.07
C ASP A 290 -18.21 3.83 -7.11
N ALA A 291 -17.85 5.10 -7.32
CA ALA A 291 -16.86 5.51 -8.32
C ALA A 291 -16.09 6.73 -7.82
N PRO A 292 -15.29 6.58 -6.74
CA PRO A 292 -14.58 7.70 -6.16
C PRO A 292 -13.49 8.23 -7.09
N GLN A 293 -13.30 9.54 -7.03
CA GLN A 293 -12.33 10.29 -7.82
C GLN A 293 -11.21 10.79 -6.90
N TYR A 294 -10.27 9.92 -6.51
CA TYR A 294 -9.22 10.32 -5.56
C TYR A 294 -8.09 11.10 -6.23
N MET A 295 -7.83 10.78 -7.49
CA MET A 295 -6.75 11.36 -8.28
C MET A 295 -7.21 11.58 -9.71
N ALA A 296 -6.78 12.68 -10.33
CA ALA A 296 -7.00 12.95 -11.75
C ALA A 296 -5.66 12.97 -12.48
N TYR A 297 -5.54 12.23 -13.57
CA TYR A 297 -4.34 12.19 -14.40
C TYR A 297 -3.96 13.59 -14.89
N GLY A 298 -2.68 13.96 -14.78
CA GLY A 298 -2.19 15.32 -15.04
C GLY A 298 -2.56 16.36 -13.97
N GLY A 299 -3.49 16.05 -13.07
CA GLY A 299 -3.91 16.91 -11.97
C GLY A 299 -3.01 16.80 -10.73
N LYS A 300 -3.15 17.76 -9.81
CA LYS A 300 -2.46 17.74 -8.51
C LYS A 300 -3.06 16.65 -7.62
N ALA A 301 -2.26 15.70 -7.14
CA ALA A 301 -2.76 14.55 -6.37
C ALA A 301 -2.87 14.81 -4.86
N LEU A 302 -1.86 15.46 -4.28
CA LEU A 302 -1.69 15.47 -2.82
C LEU A 302 -2.79 16.24 -2.07
N GLN A 303 -3.44 17.22 -2.71
CA GLN A 303 -4.49 17.99 -2.08
C GLN A 303 -5.76 17.15 -1.88
N GLY A 304 -6.19 16.40 -2.89
CA GLY A 304 -7.36 15.51 -2.76
C GLY A 304 -7.14 14.42 -1.70
N ILE A 305 -5.93 13.84 -1.66
CA ILE A 305 -5.56 12.87 -0.61
C ILE A 305 -5.57 13.52 0.78
N LYS A 306 -5.05 14.74 0.92
CA LYS A 306 -5.08 15.50 2.19
C LYS A 306 -6.49 15.72 2.71
N ASP A 307 -7.42 16.05 1.83
CA ASP A 307 -8.81 16.27 2.24
C ASP A 307 -9.42 14.96 2.77
N LYS A 308 -9.14 13.82 2.13
CA LYS A 308 -9.57 12.50 2.62
C LYS A 308 -8.92 12.12 3.96
N VAL A 309 -7.62 12.34 4.13
CA VAL A 309 -6.92 12.08 5.40
C VAL A 309 -7.49 12.96 6.52
N SER A 310 -7.71 14.25 6.27
CA SER A 310 -8.29 15.18 7.25
C SER A 310 -9.69 14.74 7.71
N SER A 311 -10.55 14.36 6.76
CA SER A 311 -11.89 13.83 7.06
C SER A 311 -11.84 12.52 7.83
N TYR A 312 -10.93 11.62 7.47
CA TYR A 312 -10.69 10.39 8.22
C TYR A 312 -10.28 10.65 9.67
N LEU A 313 -9.36 11.57 9.92
CA LEU A 313 -8.92 11.87 11.28
C LEU A 313 -10.07 12.44 12.12
N THR A 314 -10.91 13.29 11.52
CA THR A 314 -12.14 13.78 12.15
C THR A 314 -13.08 12.62 12.49
N ALA A 315 -13.29 11.72 11.54
CA ALA A 315 -14.13 10.54 11.71
C ALA A 315 -13.60 9.60 12.79
N ARG A 316 -12.30 9.31 12.81
CA ARG A 316 -11.67 8.47 13.83
C ARG A 316 -11.91 9.03 15.23
N LEU A 317 -11.73 10.34 15.43
CA LEU A 317 -12.02 10.98 16.71
C LEU A 317 -13.50 10.84 17.08
N GLY A 318 -14.40 11.17 16.15
CA GLY A 318 -15.84 11.08 16.37
C GLY A 318 -16.31 9.67 16.74
N ILE A 319 -15.93 8.67 15.94
CA ILE A 319 -16.31 7.26 16.14
C ILE A 319 -15.80 6.76 17.49
N ASN A 320 -14.53 7.01 17.82
CA ASN A 320 -13.96 6.53 19.08
C ASN A 320 -14.58 7.23 20.30
N THR A 321 -14.79 8.56 20.24
CA THR A 321 -15.49 9.28 21.30
C THR A 321 -16.89 8.71 21.50
N LEU A 322 -17.64 8.48 20.42
CA LEU A 322 -18.99 7.93 20.50
C LEU A 322 -19.04 6.54 21.15
N LEU A 323 -18.14 5.64 20.75
CA LEU A 323 -18.06 4.30 21.35
C LEU A 323 -17.71 4.37 22.85
N TRP A 324 -16.78 5.25 23.24
CA TRP A 324 -16.45 5.44 24.65
C TRP A 324 -17.58 6.13 25.45
N SER A 325 -18.32 7.06 24.84
CA SER A 325 -19.49 7.68 25.46
C SER A 325 -20.61 6.67 25.70
N LEU A 326 -20.83 5.72 24.78
CA LEU A 326 -21.75 4.60 24.96
C LEU A 326 -21.37 3.74 26.19
N VAL A 327 -20.08 3.44 26.37
CA VAL A 327 -19.58 2.77 27.58
C VAL A 327 -19.86 3.59 28.84
N GLN A 328 -19.61 4.90 28.79
CA GLN A 328 -19.77 5.80 29.95
C GLN A 328 -21.23 5.89 30.43
N ILE A 329 -22.20 5.85 29.52
CA ILE A 329 -23.63 5.86 29.87
C ILE A 329 -24.17 4.47 30.24
N GLY A 330 -23.31 3.45 30.32
CA GLY A 330 -23.71 2.08 30.67
C GLY A 330 -24.37 1.30 29.53
N ALA A 331 -24.23 1.73 28.28
CA ALA A 331 -24.82 1.10 27.09
C ALA A 331 -23.75 0.77 26.03
N PRO A 332 -22.71 -0.04 26.36
CA PRO A 332 -21.66 -0.37 25.42
C PRO A 332 -22.21 -1.06 24.17
N TYR A 333 -21.61 -0.79 23.01
CA TYR A 333 -21.94 -1.48 21.76
C TYR A 333 -20.96 -2.63 21.53
N GLU A 334 -21.49 -3.85 21.51
CA GLU A 334 -20.73 -5.10 21.33
C GLU A 334 -20.83 -5.67 19.90
N GLY A 335 -21.46 -4.95 18.97
CA GLY A 335 -21.58 -5.37 17.58
C GLY A 335 -20.33 -5.08 16.73
N ASP A 336 -20.40 -5.48 15.45
CA ASP A 336 -19.32 -5.32 14.49
C ASP A 336 -19.29 -3.93 13.83
N LEU A 337 -18.09 -3.47 13.48
CA LEU A 337 -17.84 -2.21 12.75
C LEU A 337 -17.17 -2.45 11.39
N SER A 338 -17.21 -3.69 10.88
CA SER A 338 -16.56 -4.12 9.66
C SER A 338 -17.53 -4.27 8.49
N SER A 339 -18.84 -4.28 8.75
CA SER A 339 -19.88 -4.44 7.72
C SER A 339 -20.98 -3.36 7.77
N SER A 340 -21.67 -3.19 6.65
CA SER A 340 -22.83 -2.30 6.50
C SER A 340 -23.92 -2.62 7.51
N LYS A 341 -24.14 -3.91 7.78
CA LYS A 341 -25.09 -4.39 8.77
C LYS A 341 -24.69 -3.97 10.17
N GLY A 342 -23.40 -4.13 10.52
CA GLY A 342 -22.84 -3.67 11.78
C GLY A 342 -23.00 -2.16 11.97
N ILE A 343 -22.70 -1.36 10.94
CA ILE A 343 -22.86 0.10 10.98
C ILE A 343 -24.33 0.52 11.11
N ALA A 344 -25.26 -0.13 10.41
CA ALA A 344 -26.70 0.12 10.55
C ALA A 344 -27.18 -0.18 11.99
N ALA A 345 -26.77 -1.33 12.54
CA ALA A 345 -27.09 -1.71 13.92
C ALA A 345 -26.49 -0.73 14.95
N LEU A 346 -25.29 -0.20 14.71
CA LEU A 346 -24.73 0.85 15.56
C LEU A 346 -25.55 2.15 15.47
N CYS A 347 -26.04 2.53 14.29
CA CYS A 347 -26.94 3.69 14.13
C CYS A 347 -28.24 3.51 14.94
N GLU A 348 -28.84 2.32 14.89
CA GLU A 348 -30.01 1.96 15.71
C GLU A 348 -29.71 2.09 17.20
N HIS A 349 -28.57 1.55 17.64
CA HIS A 349 -28.14 1.61 19.04
C HIS A 349 -27.92 3.05 19.52
N ILE A 350 -27.33 3.91 18.68
CA ILE A 350 -27.15 5.34 18.97
C ILE A 350 -28.51 6.02 19.12
N LYS A 351 -29.45 5.77 18.20
CA LYS A 351 -30.80 6.35 18.25
C LYS A 351 -31.52 5.96 19.54
N ALA A 352 -31.43 4.68 19.95
CA ALA A 352 -32.05 4.21 21.19
C ALA A 352 -31.51 4.91 22.44
N HIS A 353 -30.27 5.40 22.42
CA HIS A 353 -29.60 6.05 23.54
C HIS A 353 -29.32 7.55 23.31
N GLN A 354 -29.97 8.17 22.32
CA GLN A 354 -29.68 9.54 21.89
C GLN A 354 -29.78 10.56 23.03
N THR A 355 -30.85 10.50 23.83
CA THR A 355 -31.08 11.41 24.95
C THR A 355 -29.98 11.29 26.00
N ALA A 356 -29.57 10.06 26.34
CA ALA A 356 -28.51 9.82 27.30
C ALA A 356 -27.14 10.32 26.79
N LEU A 357 -26.83 10.09 25.52
CA LEU A 357 -25.61 10.60 24.87
C LEU A 357 -25.58 12.13 24.80
N THR A 358 -26.73 12.76 24.57
CA THR A 358 -26.89 14.22 24.53
C THR A 358 -26.69 14.81 25.92
N ASN A 359 -27.34 14.24 26.95
CA ASN A 359 -27.19 14.66 28.34
C ASN A 359 -25.75 14.48 28.86
N ALA A 360 -25.04 13.45 28.37
CA ALA A 360 -23.62 13.24 28.64
C ALA A 360 -22.68 14.22 27.92
N GLY A 361 -23.21 15.12 27.06
CA GLY A 361 -22.43 16.12 26.35
C GLY A 361 -21.54 15.55 25.24
N THR A 362 -21.90 14.41 24.64
CA THR A 362 -21.05 13.69 23.66
C THR A 362 -20.59 14.59 22.50
N LEU A 363 -21.47 15.42 21.95
CA LEU A 363 -21.14 16.35 20.86
C LEU A 363 -20.15 17.45 21.29
N VAL A 364 -20.28 17.95 22.52
CA VAL A 364 -19.36 18.93 23.09
C VAL A 364 -17.97 18.31 23.23
N ILE A 365 -17.90 17.09 23.79
CA ILE A 365 -16.63 16.36 23.94
C ILE A 365 -15.96 16.13 22.58
N ILE A 366 -16.74 15.79 21.53
CA ILE A 366 -16.20 15.66 20.17
C ILE A 366 -15.62 16.99 19.68
N SER A 367 -16.32 18.12 19.90
CA SER A 367 -15.82 19.44 19.52
C SER A 367 -14.51 19.78 20.22
N ASP A 368 -14.46 19.60 21.54
CA ASP A 368 -13.29 19.90 22.36
C ASP A 368 -12.04 19.13 21.89
N ILE A 369 -12.19 17.81 21.64
CA ILE A 369 -11.07 16.98 21.16
C ILE A 369 -10.62 17.44 19.76
N ARG A 370 -11.56 17.81 18.87
CA ARG A 370 -11.22 18.30 17.54
C ARG A 370 -10.45 19.62 17.58
N GLU A 371 -10.82 20.53 18.47
CA GLU A 371 -10.12 21.80 18.67
C GLU A 371 -8.71 21.56 19.22
N GLN A 372 -8.57 20.71 20.24
CA GLN A 372 -7.28 20.30 20.80
C GLN A 372 -6.36 19.69 19.73
N GLU A 373 -6.91 18.88 18.83
CA GLU A 373 -6.16 18.15 17.81
C GLU A 373 -6.12 18.82 16.43
N ALA A 374 -6.51 20.10 16.33
CA ALA A 374 -6.63 20.82 15.05
C ALA A 374 -5.39 20.74 14.15
N ARG A 375 -4.18 20.74 14.72
CA ARG A 375 -2.94 20.61 13.94
C ARG A 375 -2.78 19.23 13.28
N ALA A 376 -3.22 18.16 13.94
CA ALA A 376 -3.21 16.81 13.38
C ALA A 376 -4.28 16.68 12.29
N LEU A 377 -5.48 17.23 12.52
CA LEU A 377 -6.57 17.27 11.54
C LEU A 377 -6.17 18.01 10.25
N LEU A 378 -5.48 19.14 10.36
CA LEU A 378 -4.92 19.88 9.22
C LEU A 378 -3.73 19.17 8.54
N CYS A 379 -3.39 17.97 8.98
CA CYS A 379 -2.27 17.15 8.50
C CYS A 379 -0.91 17.86 8.58
N LYS A 380 -0.74 18.77 9.57
CA LYS A 380 0.51 19.52 9.78
C LYS A 380 1.50 18.82 10.72
N LYS A 381 1.05 17.81 11.47
CA LYS A 381 1.87 17.02 12.42
C LYS A 381 1.26 15.63 12.64
N GLY A 382 2.06 14.73 13.22
CA GLY A 382 1.59 13.43 13.70
C GLY A 382 1.03 12.54 12.57
N ILE A 383 0.00 11.76 12.90
CA ILE A 383 -0.58 10.76 11.99
C ILE A 383 -1.01 11.33 10.63
N GLY A 384 -1.60 12.54 10.59
CA GLY A 384 -2.01 13.17 9.33
C GLY A 384 -0.82 13.52 8.43
N SER A 385 0.27 14.02 9.01
CA SER A 385 1.51 14.28 8.27
C SER A 385 2.13 12.99 7.76
N ASN A 386 2.16 11.94 8.59
CA ASN A 386 2.70 10.63 8.24
C ASN A 386 1.97 9.99 7.06
N MET A 387 0.64 10.04 7.03
CA MET A 387 -0.17 9.51 5.92
C MET A 387 0.04 10.30 4.61
N LEU A 388 0.26 11.61 4.70
CA LEU A 388 0.61 12.42 3.53
C LEU A 388 2.01 12.15 3.01
N GLU A 389 2.97 11.98 3.91
CA GLU A 389 4.33 11.56 3.55
C GLU A 389 4.32 10.18 2.90
N PHE A 390 3.57 9.23 3.47
CA PHE A 390 3.33 7.93 2.87
C PHE A 390 2.85 8.06 1.42
N ALA A 391 1.74 8.75 1.19
CA ALA A 391 1.17 8.92 -0.15
C ALA A 391 2.16 9.59 -1.12
N ARG A 392 2.85 10.64 -0.66
CA ARG A 392 3.84 11.38 -1.47
C ARG A 392 5.04 10.51 -1.84
N HIS A 393 5.62 9.78 -0.89
CA HIS A 393 6.88 9.06 -1.08
C HIS A 393 6.71 7.70 -1.73
N VAL A 394 5.56 7.05 -1.53
CA VAL A 394 5.22 5.80 -2.21
C VAL A 394 4.86 6.06 -3.67
N LEU A 395 3.99 7.04 -3.95
CA LEU A 395 3.60 7.33 -5.33
C LEU A 395 4.64 8.17 -6.09
N GLY A 396 5.38 9.03 -5.39
CA GLY A 396 6.26 10.02 -6.02
C GLY A 396 7.54 9.43 -6.61
N GLN A 397 7.94 9.96 -7.75
CA GLN A 397 9.24 9.70 -8.34
C GLN A 397 10.36 10.08 -7.37
N ARG A 398 11.23 9.11 -7.08
CA ARG A 398 12.42 9.31 -6.24
C ARG A 398 13.28 10.46 -6.79
N GLN A 399 13.48 11.48 -5.96
CA GLN A 399 14.36 12.60 -6.28
C GLN A 399 15.77 12.25 -5.81
N ALA A 400 16.54 11.56 -6.66
CA ALA A 400 17.91 11.16 -6.34
C ALA A 400 18.81 12.40 -6.10
N ALA A 401 19.70 12.32 -5.10
CA ALA A 401 20.71 13.36 -4.86
C ALA A 401 21.70 13.48 -6.03
N VAL A 402 21.99 12.37 -6.72
CA VAL A 402 22.87 12.31 -7.88
C VAL A 402 22.05 12.42 -9.17
N PRO A 403 22.27 13.45 -10.02
CA PRO A 403 21.48 13.67 -11.23
C PRO A 403 21.50 12.50 -12.24
N LEU A 404 22.61 11.76 -12.33
CA LEU A 404 22.75 10.58 -13.20
C LEU A 404 21.77 9.47 -12.86
N LEU A 405 21.29 9.42 -11.61
CA LEU A 405 20.34 8.41 -11.13
C LEU A 405 18.88 8.89 -11.21
N ARG A 406 18.60 9.99 -11.93
CA ARG A 406 17.22 10.48 -12.15
C ARG A 406 16.33 9.43 -12.85
N GLY A 407 16.93 8.61 -13.71
CA GLY A 407 16.26 7.51 -14.40
C GLY A 407 16.09 6.23 -13.57
N TYR A 408 16.50 6.22 -12.30
CA TYR A 408 16.41 5.02 -11.46
C TYR A 408 14.95 4.61 -11.20
N ASP A 409 14.12 5.57 -10.82
CA ASP A 409 12.72 5.30 -10.47
C ASP A 409 11.81 5.51 -11.69
N GLN A 410 11.32 4.40 -12.24
CA GLN A 410 10.40 4.37 -13.39
C GLN A 410 9.00 3.84 -13.00
N GLY A 411 8.81 3.41 -11.76
CA GLY A 411 7.55 2.85 -11.25
C GLY A 411 6.63 3.89 -10.59
N TYR A 412 6.97 5.17 -10.71
CA TYR A 412 6.24 6.25 -10.06
C TYR A 412 4.84 6.48 -10.63
N ILE A 413 3.97 7.05 -9.81
CA ILE A 413 2.60 7.47 -10.14
C ILE A 413 2.44 8.99 -10.04
N LEU A 414 3.34 9.67 -9.30
CA LEU A 414 3.44 11.13 -9.26
C LEU A 414 4.81 11.61 -9.72
N LYS A 415 4.83 12.67 -10.52
CA LYS A 415 6.04 13.43 -10.86
C LYS A 415 5.90 14.90 -10.48
N LYS A 416 7.01 15.60 -10.29
CA LYS A 416 6.97 17.06 -10.15
C LYS A 416 6.67 17.70 -11.50
N ASN A 417 5.74 18.65 -11.51
CA ASN A 417 5.45 19.47 -12.68
C ASN A 417 6.42 20.66 -12.76
N GLY A 418 7.65 20.37 -13.17
CA GLY A 418 8.75 21.33 -13.31
C GLY A 418 9.98 21.01 -12.47
N ASN A 419 11.06 21.75 -12.71
CA ASN A 419 12.38 21.50 -12.13
C ASN A 419 12.56 22.12 -10.74
N SER A 420 11.62 22.95 -10.27
CA SER A 420 11.72 23.61 -8.97
C SER A 420 11.46 22.63 -7.82
N THR A 421 12.12 22.85 -6.68
CA THR A 421 11.81 22.11 -5.45
C THR A 421 10.37 22.32 -4.99
N SER A 422 9.78 23.49 -5.28
CA SER A 422 8.40 23.86 -4.97
C SER A 422 7.37 23.42 -6.02
N SER A 423 7.79 22.83 -7.14
CA SER A 423 6.87 22.36 -8.18
C SER A 423 5.87 21.35 -7.62
N PRO A 424 4.58 21.45 -7.99
CA PRO A 424 3.55 20.57 -7.47
C PRO A 424 3.74 19.13 -7.99
N TRP A 425 3.33 18.15 -7.18
CA TRP A 425 3.24 16.76 -7.59
C TRP A 425 1.96 16.55 -8.39
N VAL A 426 2.09 16.07 -9.61
CA VAL A 426 0.98 15.74 -10.51
C VAL A 426 0.94 14.25 -10.80
N VAL A 427 -0.26 13.73 -11.04
CA VAL A 427 -0.46 12.34 -11.44
C VAL A 427 0.14 12.13 -12.83
N SER A 428 1.13 11.27 -12.91
CA SER A 428 1.83 10.89 -14.13
C SER A 428 2.48 9.55 -13.92
N LEU A 429 2.23 8.61 -14.82
CA LEU A 429 2.75 7.26 -14.70
C LEU A 429 4.15 7.20 -15.31
N GLY A 430 5.10 6.62 -14.57
CA GLY A 430 6.40 6.26 -15.11
C GLY A 430 6.29 5.07 -16.07
N PRO A 431 7.27 4.85 -16.96
CA PRO A 431 7.27 3.79 -17.95
C PRO A 431 6.96 2.39 -17.39
N VAL A 432 7.55 2.03 -16.24
CA VAL A 432 7.31 0.72 -15.60
C VAL A 432 5.91 0.67 -15.02
N ALA A 433 5.40 1.76 -14.44
CA ALA A 433 4.01 1.80 -13.98
C ALA A 433 3.01 1.65 -15.13
N VAL A 434 3.27 2.27 -16.29
CA VAL A 434 2.46 2.09 -17.50
C VAL A 434 2.48 0.62 -17.94
N LEU A 435 3.66 -0.02 -18.03
CA LEU A 435 3.78 -1.43 -18.38
C LEU A 435 2.99 -2.34 -17.43
N SER A 436 3.16 -2.16 -16.12
CA SER A 436 2.45 -2.94 -15.10
C SER A 436 0.93 -2.81 -15.25
N LEU A 437 0.43 -1.58 -15.37
CA LEU A 437 -1.00 -1.32 -15.37
C LEU A 437 -1.66 -1.71 -16.69
N VAL A 438 -0.96 -1.62 -17.81
CA VAL A 438 -1.44 -2.18 -19.09
C VAL A 438 -1.50 -3.70 -19.02
N HIS A 439 -0.47 -4.36 -18.48
CA HIS A 439 -0.48 -5.81 -18.27
C HIS A 439 -1.68 -6.24 -17.41
N CYS A 440 -1.87 -5.59 -16.26
CA CYS A 440 -2.99 -5.86 -15.35
C CYS A 440 -4.36 -5.56 -15.98
N ALA A 441 -4.48 -4.51 -16.80
CA ALA A 441 -5.72 -4.14 -17.47
C ALA A 441 -6.16 -5.16 -18.53
N LEU A 442 -5.18 -5.84 -19.15
CA LEU A 442 -5.37 -6.84 -20.21
C LEU A 442 -5.28 -8.29 -19.72
N ALA A 443 -5.02 -8.52 -18.43
CA ALA A 443 -4.95 -9.85 -17.85
C ALA A 443 -6.25 -10.65 -18.10
N GLY A 444 -6.09 -11.90 -18.52
CA GLY A 444 -7.21 -12.79 -18.91
C GLY A 444 -7.87 -12.43 -20.25
N MET A 445 -7.31 -11.51 -21.04
CA MET A 445 -7.85 -11.12 -22.34
C MET A 445 -6.97 -11.58 -23.50
N VAL A 446 -7.62 -11.98 -24.60
CA VAL A 446 -6.94 -12.36 -25.84
C VAL A 446 -6.95 -11.20 -26.83
N GLY A 447 -5.76 -10.75 -27.22
CA GLY A 447 -5.55 -9.75 -28.27
C GLY A 447 -5.78 -8.30 -27.85
N PRO A 448 -5.67 -7.35 -28.81
CA PRO A 448 -5.75 -5.92 -28.54
C PRO A 448 -7.11 -5.48 -27.97
N ARG A 449 -7.14 -4.42 -27.16
CA ARG A 449 -8.38 -3.88 -26.56
C ARG A 449 -8.43 -2.36 -26.62
N SER A 450 -9.62 -1.77 -26.59
CA SER A 450 -9.76 -0.31 -26.54
C SER A 450 -8.99 0.30 -25.36
N ILE A 451 -8.35 1.47 -25.58
CA ILE A 451 -7.63 2.23 -24.54
C ILE A 451 -8.49 2.56 -23.32
N HIS A 452 -9.80 2.59 -23.50
CA HIS A 452 -10.80 2.73 -22.44
C HIS A 452 -10.61 1.73 -21.32
N ARG A 453 -10.09 0.53 -21.63
CA ARG A 453 -9.83 -0.51 -20.63
C ARG A 453 -8.80 -0.07 -19.58
N LEU A 454 -7.74 0.63 -20.00
CA LEU A 454 -6.77 1.19 -19.07
C LEU A 454 -7.40 2.29 -18.20
N GLY A 455 -8.26 3.14 -18.78
CA GLY A 455 -9.00 4.14 -18.02
C GLY A 455 -9.93 3.53 -16.97
N LEU A 456 -10.64 2.45 -17.32
CA LEU A 456 -11.47 1.70 -16.37
C LEU A 456 -10.62 1.05 -15.27
N HIS A 457 -9.50 0.45 -15.63
CA HIS A 457 -8.58 -0.19 -14.69
C HIS A 457 -7.98 0.81 -13.69
N LEU A 458 -7.53 1.97 -14.16
CA LEU A 458 -7.10 3.09 -13.31
C LEU A 458 -8.25 3.59 -12.42
N GLY A 459 -9.48 3.59 -12.95
CA GLY A 459 -10.70 3.89 -12.21
C GLY A 459 -10.96 2.94 -11.04
N GLU A 460 -10.56 1.67 -11.12
CA GLU A 460 -10.64 0.69 -10.00
C GLU A 460 -9.67 1.02 -8.84
N TYR A 461 -8.74 1.95 -9.07
CA TYR A 461 -7.85 2.54 -8.05
C TYR A 461 -8.19 4.00 -7.71
N GLY A 462 -9.28 4.54 -8.26
CA GLY A 462 -9.73 5.92 -8.03
C GLY A 462 -8.90 6.96 -8.79
N VAL A 463 -8.18 6.54 -9.84
CA VAL A 463 -7.46 7.42 -10.76
C VAL A 463 -8.32 7.63 -12.00
N ILE A 464 -8.64 8.88 -12.29
CA ILE A 464 -9.46 9.24 -13.45
C ILE A 464 -8.60 9.79 -14.55
N VAL A 465 -8.88 9.33 -15.76
CA VAL A 465 -8.25 9.78 -16.98
C VAL A 465 -9.35 10.29 -17.90
N ASP A 466 -9.21 11.53 -18.38
CA ASP A 466 -10.09 12.01 -19.43
C ASP A 466 -9.84 11.19 -20.70
N LYS A 467 -10.87 10.46 -21.12
CA LYS A 467 -10.85 9.55 -22.26
C LYS A 467 -10.54 10.28 -23.56
N ARG A 468 -10.93 11.55 -23.68
CA ARG A 468 -10.68 12.38 -24.86
C ARG A 468 -9.24 12.84 -24.95
N ASP A 469 -8.53 12.84 -23.81
CA ASP A 469 -7.17 13.33 -23.72
C ASP A 469 -6.10 12.24 -23.82
N ILE A 470 -6.44 10.95 -23.63
CA ILE A 470 -5.41 9.89 -23.61
C ILE A 470 -4.55 9.91 -24.86
N ALA A 471 -5.14 10.08 -26.05
CA ALA A 471 -4.39 10.10 -27.30
C ALA A 471 -3.39 11.26 -27.41
N ARG A 472 -3.61 12.37 -26.70
CA ARG A 472 -2.90 13.64 -26.84
C ARG A 472 -2.05 14.02 -25.63
N ASN A 473 -2.31 13.40 -24.47
CA ASN A 473 -1.60 13.70 -23.23
C ASN A 473 -0.32 12.84 -23.09
N ASP A 474 0.41 13.08 -22.01
CA ASP A 474 1.65 12.36 -21.67
C ASP A 474 1.46 10.85 -21.57
N LEU A 475 0.28 10.36 -21.15
CA LEU A 475 -0.01 8.91 -21.09
C LEU A 475 0.00 8.30 -22.49
N GLY A 476 -0.68 8.92 -23.45
CA GLY A 476 -0.67 8.46 -24.85
C GLY A 476 0.72 8.47 -25.47
N HIS A 477 1.54 9.48 -25.14
CA HIS A 477 2.92 9.53 -25.58
C HIS A 477 3.74 8.36 -24.99
N GLN A 478 3.65 8.12 -23.68
CA GLN A 478 4.34 6.98 -23.03
C GLN A 478 3.89 5.63 -23.61
N LEU A 479 2.59 5.45 -23.83
CA LEU A 479 2.05 4.23 -24.43
C LEU A 479 2.62 3.97 -25.84
N ARG A 480 2.74 5.01 -26.68
CA ARG A 480 3.37 4.88 -28.01
C ARG A 480 4.85 4.58 -27.92
N MET A 481 5.57 5.30 -27.05
CA MET A 481 7.01 5.09 -26.84
C MET A 481 7.35 3.68 -26.37
N LEU A 482 6.45 3.05 -25.59
CA LEU A 482 6.59 1.69 -25.09
C LEU A 482 6.05 0.63 -26.06
N GLY A 483 5.51 1.02 -27.21
CA GLY A 483 4.92 0.08 -28.17
C GLY A 483 3.66 -0.62 -27.67
N LEU A 484 2.93 0.00 -26.72
CA LEU A 484 1.76 -0.60 -26.07
C LEU A 484 0.45 -0.27 -26.75
N VAL A 485 0.48 0.43 -27.87
CA VAL A 485 -0.71 0.85 -28.60
C VAL A 485 -0.56 0.73 -30.11
N LEU A 486 -1.67 0.42 -30.78
CA LEU A 486 -1.85 0.56 -32.21
C LEU A 486 -2.90 1.63 -32.47
N ASP A 487 -2.57 2.61 -33.32
CA ASP A 487 -3.58 3.55 -33.81
C ASP A 487 -4.52 2.81 -34.78
N SER A 488 -5.82 2.84 -34.51
CA SER A 488 -6.85 2.13 -35.28
C SER A 488 -8.06 3.03 -35.46
N PRO A 489 -8.42 3.42 -36.70
CA PRO A 489 -9.55 4.31 -36.96
C PRO A 489 -10.90 3.68 -36.60
N ASP A 490 -10.97 2.35 -36.55
CA ASP A 490 -12.19 1.59 -36.22
C ASP A 490 -12.42 1.45 -34.71
N ALA A 491 -11.43 1.81 -33.88
CA ALA A 491 -11.58 1.82 -32.43
C ALA A 491 -12.27 3.13 -31.98
N GLU A 492 -13.21 3.03 -31.04
CA GLU A 492 -13.98 4.18 -30.49
C GLU A 492 -13.10 5.35 -29.99
N SER A 493 -11.87 5.05 -29.58
CA SER A 493 -10.85 6.01 -29.12
C SER A 493 -9.73 6.30 -30.13
N GLY A 494 -9.75 5.69 -31.31
CA GLY A 494 -8.66 5.75 -32.28
C GLY A 494 -7.41 4.93 -31.91
N MET A 495 -7.44 4.20 -30.78
CA MET A 495 -6.28 3.49 -30.21
C MET A 495 -6.67 2.16 -29.56
N LEU A 496 -5.89 1.12 -29.84
CA LEU A 496 -5.96 -0.20 -29.23
C LEU A 496 -4.71 -0.45 -28.37
N LEU A 497 -4.89 -0.89 -27.13
CA LEU A 497 -3.86 -1.38 -26.22
C LEU A 497 -3.38 -2.78 -26.61
N LEU A 498 -2.08 -2.99 -26.48
CA LEU A 498 -1.39 -4.26 -26.70
C LEU A 498 -0.87 -4.84 -25.38
N PRO A 499 -0.92 -6.18 -25.19
CA PRO A 499 -0.31 -6.83 -24.04
C PRO A 499 1.23 -6.70 -24.11
N PRO A 500 1.89 -6.27 -23.02
CA PRO A 500 3.34 -6.06 -23.00
C PRO A 500 4.14 -7.36 -22.92
N PHE A 501 3.54 -8.43 -22.41
CA PHE A 501 4.21 -9.71 -22.14
C PHE A 501 3.43 -10.85 -22.79
N TYR A 502 4.15 -11.88 -23.23
CA TYR A 502 3.54 -13.10 -23.71
C TYR A 502 2.92 -13.85 -22.53
N THR A 503 1.64 -14.18 -22.60
CA THR A 503 1.03 -15.14 -21.66
C THR A 503 1.58 -16.53 -21.97
N SER A 504 2.25 -17.14 -21.00
CA SER A 504 2.72 -18.53 -21.12
C SER A 504 1.53 -19.44 -21.47
N LYS A 505 1.69 -20.26 -22.52
CA LYS A 505 0.66 -21.22 -22.97
C LYS A 505 0.25 -22.23 -21.89
N ALA A 506 1.02 -22.38 -20.82
CA ALA A 506 0.70 -23.28 -19.71
C ALA A 506 -0.56 -22.86 -18.93
N THR A 507 -0.88 -21.56 -18.89
CA THR A 507 -2.01 -21.03 -18.10
C THR A 507 -3.35 -21.07 -18.86
N GLN A 508 -3.34 -21.24 -20.18
CA GLN A 508 -4.55 -21.29 -21.00
C GLN A 508 -5.38 -22.58 -20.80
N ARG A 509 -4.82 -23.62 -20.15
CA ARG A 509 -5.55 -24.87 -19.87
C ARG A 509 -6.39 -24.85 -18.59
N ASN A 510 -6.13 -23.94 -17.65
CA ASN A 510 -6.78 -23.96 -16.32
C ASN A 510 -7.90 -22.93 -16.15
N GLU A 511 -8.28 -22.18 -17.19
CA GLU A 511 -9.46 -21.27 -17.15
C GLU A 511 -10.70 -21.86 -17.83
N HIS A 512 -10.62 -23.12 -18.29
CA HIS A 512 -11.74 -23.91 -18.81
C HIS A 512 -12.19 -25.05 -17.88
N GLU A 513 -11.68 -25.06 -16.64
CA GLU A 513 -12.17 -25.83 -15.50
C GLU A 513 -12.43 -24.86 -14.33
#